data_AF-A0A960N1P4-F1
#
_entry.id   AF-A0A960N1P4-F1
#
_cell.length_a   1.000
_cell.length_b   1.000
_cell.length_c   1.000
_cell.angle_alpha   90.00
_cell.angle_beta   90.00
_cell.angle_gamma   90.00
#
_symmetry.space_group_name_H-M   'P 1'
#
loop_
_entity.id
_entity.type
_entity.pdbx_description
1 polymer ?
#
loop_
_entity_poly.entity_id
_entity_poly.type
_entity_poly.pdbx_seq_one_letter_code
_entity_poly.pdbx_strand_id
1 'polypeptide(L)'
;MKPSSHNPDFAVREIEGSAPRIRDGLRWTFQESGGEAGYLLEDPLHGRFFRLGRREHHFVKQLDGRRTISQIVATLASGDRELSLDLAEATSLVRM
;
A
#
# COMPACT_ATOMS: atom_id res chain seq x y z
N MET A 1 -34.49 0.87 10.26
CA MET A 1 -33.13 0.65 9.73
C MET A 1 -33.21 0.43 8.23
N LYS A 2 -32.83 1.43 7.41
CA LYS A 2 -32.66 1.24 5.96
C LYS A 2 -31.21 0.82 5.72
N PRO A 3 -30.93 -0.18 4.85
CA PRO A 3 -29.55 -0.54 4.52
C PRO A 3 -28.90 0.63 3.78
N SER A 4 -27.77 1.10 4.29
CA SER A 4 -26.93 2.10 3.65
C SER A 4 -26.50 1.54 2.30
N SER A 5 -27.05 2.07 1.20
CA SER A 5 -26.58 1.77 -0.14
C SER A 5 -25.12 2.23 -0.26
N HIS A 6 -24.18 1.30 -0.11
CA HIS A 6 -22.79 1.50 -0.45
C HIS A 6 -22.72 1.62 -1.97
N ASN A 7 -22.87 2.83 -2.49
CA ASN A 7 -22.50 3.14 -3.87
C ASN A 7 -20.98 2.92 -3.93
N PRO A 8 -20.47 1.90 -4.65
CA PRO A 8 -19.03 1.71 -4.75
C PRO A 8 -18.44 2.97 -5.38
N ASP A 9 -17.58 3.65 -4.62
CA ASP A 9 -16.93 4.89 -5.04
C ASP A 9 -16.21 4.64 -6.37
N PHE A 10 -16.59 5.35 -7.44
CA PHE A 10 -16.01 5.15 -8.77
C PHE A 10 -14.48 5.31 -8.75
N ALA A 11 -13.98 6.24 -7.93
CA ALA A 11 -12.56 6.46 -7.72
C ALA A 11 -11.81 5.21 -7.22
N VAL A 12 -12.45 4.40 -6.37
CA VAL A 12 -11.87 3.16 -5.84
C VAL A 12 -11.67 2.14 -6.97
N ARG A 13 -12.65 2.01 -7.88
CA ARG A 13 -12.55 1.09 -9.03
C ARG A 13 -11.45 1.50 -10.01
N GLU A 14 -11.20 2.79 -10.17
CA GLU A 14 -10.12 3.30 -11.03
C GLU A 14 -8.74 2.99 -10.43
N ILE A 15 -8.59 3.11 -9.12
CA ILE A 15 -7.35 2.82 -8.41
C ILE A 15 -7.04 1.31 -8.43
N GLU A 16 -8.04 0.46 -8.18
CA GLU A 16 -7.89 -1.00 -8.21
C GLU A 16 -7.34 -1.54 -9.54
N GLY A 17 -7.83 -0.98 -10.65
CA GLY A 17 -7.38 -1.33 -12.01
C GLY A 17 -6.07 -0.66 -12.43
N SER A 18 -5.58 0.32 -11.68
CA SER A 18 -4.35 1.02 -12.02
C SER A 18 -3.12 0.15 -11.74
N ALA A 19 -2.09 0.29 -12.59
CA ALA A 19 -0.78 -0.32 -12.40
C ALA A 19 0.24 0.78 -12.09
N PRO A 20 0.30 1.29 -10.85
CA PRO A 20 1.19 2.39 -10.51
C PRO A 20 2.64 1.91 -10.40
N ARG A 21 3.55 2.82 -10.72
CA ARG A 21 4.99 2.63 -10.58
C ARG A 21 5.53 3.58 -9.53
N ILE A 22 6.29 3.06 -8.58
CA ILE A 22 7.06 3.91 -7.68
C ILE A 22 8.08 4.71 -8.49
N ARG A 23 8.10 6.03 -8.25
CA ARG A 23 9.04 6.92 -8.91
C ARG A 23 10.47 6.57 -8.52
N ASP A 24 11.36 6.58 -9.50
CA ASP A 24 12.79 6.41 -9.28
C ASP A 24 13.36 7.57 -8.44
N GLY A 25 14.43 7.31 -7.69
CA GLY A 25 15.12 8.33 -6.88
C GLY A 25 14.52 8.60 -5.50
N LEU A 26 13.49 7.85 -5.08
CA LEU A 26 13.07 7.81 -3.68
C LEU A 26 14.12 7.10 -2.82
N ARG A 27 14.32 7.56 -1.59
CA ARG A 27 15.28 6.96 -0.64
C ARG A 27 14.53 6.22 0.46
N TRP A 28 15.09 5.08 0.85
CA TRP A 28 14.52 4.21 1.87
C TRP A 28 15.48 4.10 3.03
N THR A 29 15.01 4.42 4.23
CA THR A 29 15.80 4.32 5.46
C THR A 29 15.06 3.42 6.44
N PHE A 30 15.67 2.30 6.83
CA PHE A 30 15.12 1.46 7.89
C PHE A 30 15.23 2.17 9.24
N GLN A 31 14.17 2.12 10.04
CA GLN A 31 14.12 2.72 11.36
C GLN A 31 13.45 1.77 12.34
N GLU A 32 14.08 1.57 13.50
CA GLU A 32 13.46 0.94 14.67
C GLU A 32 13.23 2.03 15.71
N SER A 33 11.97 2.22 16.10
CA SER A 33 11.60 3.20 17.12
C SER A 33 10.59 2.56 18.06
N GLY A 34 10.91 2.52 19.35
CA GLY A 34 10.02 1.96 20.38
C GLY A 34 9.76 0.45 20.25
N GLY A 35 10.66 -0.30 19.60
CA GLY A 35 10.50 -1.74 19.36
C GLY A 35 9.69 -2.10 18.11
N GLU A 36 9.23 -1.09 17.35
CA GLU A 36 8.56 -1.31 16.07
C GLU A 36 9.50 -1.01 14.90
N ALA A 37 9.71 -2.03 14.07
CA ALA A 37 10.49 -1.94 12.83
C ALA A 37 9.65 -1.30 11.71
N GLY A 38 10.18 -0.24 11.10
CA GLY A 38 9.55 0.49 10.00
C GLY A 38 10.54 1.07 9.02
N TYR A 39 10.03 1.78 8.02
CA TYR A 39 10.79 2.39 6.95
C TYR A 39 10.38 3.84 6.77
N LEU A 40 11.35 4.74 6.65
CA LEU A 40 11.16 6.10 6.20
C LEU A 40 11.39 6.15 4.68
N LEU A 41 10.36 6.54 3.94
CA LEU A 41 10.43 6.84 2.52
C LEU A 41 10.62 8.35 2.34
N GLU A 42 11.74 8.73 1.74
CA GLU A 42 12.07 10.12 1.48
C GLU A 42 11.88 10.41 -0.01
N ASP A 43 11.13 11.47 -0.28
CA ASP A 43 11.02 12.10 -1.58
C ASP A 43 11.90 13.37 -1.59
N PRO A 44 13.14 13.27 -2.07
CA PRO A 44 14.06 14.42 -2.09
C PRO A 44 13.65 15.49 -3.11
N LEU A 45 12.82 15.15 -4.11
CA LEU A 45 12.39 16.10 -5.13
C LEU A 45 11.33 17.07 -4.59
N HIS A 46 10.43 16.57 -3.74
CA HIS A 46 9.35 17.36 -3.15
C HIS A 46 9.55 17.66 -1.66
N GLY A 47 10.65 17.21 -1.07
CA GLY A 47 10.93 17.37 0.36
C GLY A 47 9.89 16.68 1.26
N ARG A 48 9.33 15.54 0.82
CA ARG A 48 8.29 14.81 1.56
C ARG A 48 8.85 13.56 2.20
N PHE A 49 8.26 13.18 3.33
CA PHE A 49 8.69 12.05 4.14
C PHE A 49 7.46 11.24 4.53
N PHE A 50 7.55 9.93 4.40
CA PHE A 50 6.47 9.01 4.73
C PHE A 50 7.02 7.89 5.61
N ARG A 51 6.40 7.66 6.76
CA ARG A 51 6.73 6.53 7.63
C ARG A 51 5.82 5.36 7.27
N LEU A 52 6.42 4.22 6.96
CA LEU A 52 5.74 3.00 6.56
C LEU A 52 6.08 1.88 7.55
N GLY A 53 5.09 1.07 7.91
CA GLY A 53 5.35 -0.22 8.55
C GLY A 53 5.99 -1.21 7.58
N ARG A 54 6.37 -2.39 8.07
CA ARG A 54 6.92 -3.48 7.24
C ARG A 54 5.96 -3.87 6.11
N ARG A 55 4.65 -3.89 6.38
CA ARG A 55 3.61 -4.28 5.43
C ARG A 55 3.43 -3.24 4.34
N GLU A 56 3.29 -1.96 4.68
CA GLU A 56 3.16 -0.90 3.67
C GLU A 56 4.44 -0.77 2.85
N HIS A 57 5.63 -0.88 3.46
CA HIS A 57 6.88 -0.95 2.71
C HIS A 57 6.85 -2.09 1.69
N HIS A 58 6.47 -3.29 2.11
CA HIS A 58 6.40 -4.44 1.21
C HIS A 58 5.40 -4.22 0.07
N PHE A 59 4.21 -3.67 0.35
CA PHE A 59 3.25 -3.30 -0.68
C PHE A 59 3.80 -2.27 -1.67
N VAL A 60 4.37 -1.17 -1.17
CA VAL A 60 4.91 -0.09 -2.00
C VAL A 60 6.04 -0.59 -2.91
N LYS A 61 6.86 -1.54 -2.43
CA LYS A 61 7.93 -2.18 -3.22
C LYS A 61 7.41 -3.03 -4.39
N GLN A 62 6.14 -3.44 -4.37
CA GLN A 62 5.52 -4.20 -5.46
C GLN A 62 4.97 -3.30 -6.58
N LEU A 63 4.88 -1.98 -6.36
CA LEU A 63 4.37 -1.01 -7.33
C LEU A 63 5.39 -0.80 -8.47
N ASP A 64 5.36 -1.68 -9.46
CA ASP A 64 6.33 -1.76 -10.55
C ASP A 64 5.82 -1.15 -11.88
N GLY A 65 4.57 -0.72 -11.93
CA GLY A 65 3.92 -0.22 -13.14
C GLY A 65 3.35 -1.30 -14.06
N ARG A 66 3.43 -2.58 -13.68
CA ARG A 66 3.02 -3.72 -14.51
C ARG A 66 1.81 -4.45 -13.94
N ARG A 67 1.80 -4.66 -12.62
CA ARG A 67 0.69 -5.33 -11.92
C ARG A 67 -0.31 -4.30 -11.42
N THR A 68 -1.59 -4.62 -11.52
CA THR A 68 -2.62 -3.76 -10.95
C THR A 68 -2.61 -3.83 -9.43
N ILE A 69 -3.17 -2.81 -8.77
CA ILE A 69 -3.28 -2.81 -7.31
C ILE A 69 -4.03 -4.06 -6.83
N SER A 70 -5.13 -4.46 -7.46
CA SER A 70 -5.85 -5.68 -7.09
C SER A 70 -5.00 -6.95 -7.21
N GLN A 71 -4.16 -7.07 -8.25
CA GLN A 71 -3.27 -8.21 -8.42
C GLN A 71 -2.17 -8.26 -7.34
N ILE A 72 -1.60 -7.10 -7.02
CA ILE A 72 -0.60 -6.96 -5.96
C ILE A 72 -1.21 -7.36 -4.62
N VAL A 73 -2.37 -6.82 -4.29
CA VAL A 73 -3.12 -7.14 -3.06
C VAL A 73 -3.45 -8.63 -2.98
N ALA A 74 -4.00 -9.23 -4.03
CA ALA A 74 -4.33 -10.66 -4.05
C ALA A 74 -3.10 -11.55 -3.83
N THR A 75 -1.94 -11.15 -4.39
CA THR A 75 -0.66 -11.85 -4.20
C THR A 75 -0.17 -11.73 -2.76
N LEU A 76 -0.25 -10.54 -2.16
CA LEU A 76 0.20 -10.28 -0.80
C LEU A 76 -0.71 -10.92 0.25
N ALA A 77 -2.01 -10.98 0.00
CA ALA A 77 -2.98 -11.68 0.85
C ALA A 77 -2.78 -13.21 0.83
N SER A 78 -2.26 -13.76 -0.27
CA SER A 78 -1.99 -15.19 -0.43
C SER A 78 -0.56 -15.59 -0.03
N GLY A 79 0.30 -14.61 0.28
CA GLY A 79 1.72 -14.81 0.61
C GLY A 79 2.01 -14.92 2.11
N ASP A 80 3.30 -15.00 2.45
CA ASP A 80 3.92 -15.25 3.77
C ASP A 80 3.14 -14.71 4.99
N ARG A 81 2.79 -15.61 5.93
CA ARG A 81 1.88 -15.36 7.08
C ARG A 81 2.34 -14.24 8.02
N GLU A 82 3.63 -13.89 8.00
CA GLU A 82 4.19 -12.83 8.85
C GLU A 82 4.03 -11.42 8.22
N LEU A 83 3.78 -11.36 6.91
CA LEU A 83 3.61 -10.13 6.12
C LEU A 83 2.28 -10.08 5.37
N SER A 84 1.44 -11.12 5.47
CA SER A 84 0.14 -11.18 4.81
C SER A 84 -0.71 -9.98 5.20
N LEU A 85 -1.25 -9.31 4.19
CA LEU A 85 -2.35 -8.38 4.38
C LEU A 85 -3.61 -9.22 4.57
N ASP A 86 -4.24 -9.16 5.75
CA ASP A 86 -5.61 -9.63 5.89
C ASP A 86 -6.53 -8.84 4.95
N LEU A 87 -7.56 -9.49 4.41
CA LEU A 87 -8.47 -8.90 3.42
C LEU A 87 -9.10 -7.57 3.90
N ALA A 88 -9.34 -7.45 5.21
CA ALA A 88 -9.86 -6.23 5.82
C ALA A 88 -8.85 -5.07 5.76
N GLU A 89 -7.58 -5.34 6.02
CA GLU A 89 -6.49 -4.35 5.99
C GLU A 89 -6.19 -3.91 4.56
N ALA A 90 -6.17 -4.87 3.62
CA ALA A 90 -6.03 -4.58 2.21
C ALA A 90 -7.18 -3.71 1.67
N THR A 91 -8.40 -3.96 2.13
CA THR A 91 -9.58 -3.16 1.76
C THR A 91 -9.49 -1.74 2.33
N SER A 92 -8.88 -1.55 3.50
CA SER A 92 -8.67 -0.24 4.13
C SER A 92 -7.68 0.62 3.34
N LEU A 93 -6.58 0.03 2.86
CA LEU A 93 -5.57 0.73 2.04
C LEU A 93 -6.12 1.25 0.70
N VAL A 94 -7.08 0.54 0.13
CA VAL A 94 -7.71 0.88 -1.15
C VAL A 94 -8.83 1.94 -0.98
N ARG A 95 -9.27 2.20 0.26
CA ARG A 95 -10.35 3.15 0.59
C ARG A 95 -9.88 4.47 1.21
N MET A 96 -8.57 4.67 1.40
CA MET A 96 -7.98 5.93 1.88
C MET A 96 -7.84 6.98 0.80
#